data_AF-A0A800AFW1-F1
#
_entry.id   AF-A0A800AFW1-F1
#
_cell.length_a   1.000
_cell.length_b   1.000
_cell.length_c   1.000
_cell.angle_alpha   90.00
_cell.angle_beta   90.00
_cell.angle_gamma   90.00
#
_symmetry.space_group_name_H-M   'P 1'
#
loop_
_entity.id
_entity.type
_entity.pdbx_description
1 polymer ?
#
loop_
_entity_poly.entity_id
_entity_poly.type
_entity_poly.pdbx_seq_one_letter_code
_entity_poly.pdbx_strand_id
1 'polypeptide(L)'
;MDELLHYARNKAHLDFCAICDNDVYCLPLTDHEWARQQRFIEEHSEPGEFVVIPSYEWSWANPETGKPNHRLILYAKTGEPIWRQVDEGGRDIDVLAKSVEGTSGLLIGHHLGWIFAKSDVEAAIEIVSAWSPHMVVNSPAIYEILNTGRRLGFTGGSDSHRRNPGFCGALTGVYATELTAEALVQGIRRRRTIATTGNMIALEFHIGDAFIGDDVSLSGIAPVTFRAWATRPIQSLATIRDCQVVKELNCVNDVEAILEFDEEIPAGNHWYYARAILCGDVPNFPNNVVVAEGNHAWTSPIWVASS
;
A
#
# COMPACT_ATOMS: atom_id res chain seq x y z
N MET A 1 17.33 12.01 7.00
CA MET A 1 16.20 12.40 6.13
C MET A 1 16.71 13.01 4.83
N ASP A 2 17.42 14.14 4.87
CA ASP A 2 17.98 14.82 3.68
C ASP A 2 18.64 13.88 2.64
N GLU A 3 19.64 13.09 3.05
CA GLU A 3 20.32 12.11 2.18
C GLU A 3 19.33 11.09 1.56
N LEU A 4 18.34 10.62 2.33
CA LEU A 4 17.35 9.64 1.87
C LEU A 4 16.42 10.25 0.81
N LEU A 5 15.99 11.50 1.01
CA LEU A 5 15.10 12.19 0.07
C LEU A 5 15.81 12.49 -1.24
N HIS A 6 17.06 12.94 -1.19
CA HIS A 6 17.89 13.09 -2.38
C HIS A 6 18.10 11.77 -3.12
N TYR A 7 18.27 10.66 -2.39
CA TYR A 7 18.40 9.35 -2.98
C TYR A 7 17.10 8.90 -3.66
N ALA A 8 15.96 9.02 -2.97
CA ALA A 8 14.64 8.68 -3.49
C ALA A 8 14.33 9.44 -4.79
N ARG A 9 14.52 10.76 -4.79
CA ARG A 9 14.28 11.61 -5.97
C ARG A 9 15.29 11.37 -7.09
N ASN A 10 16.58 11.46 -6.80
CA ASN A 10 17.60 11.60 -7.85
C ASN A 10 18.26 10.28 -8.27
N LYS A 11 18.14 9.22 -7.46
CA LYS A 11 18.71 7.90 -7.78
C LYS A 11 17.64 6.88 -8.09
N ALA A 12 16.59 6.82 -7.27
CA ALA A 12 15.51 5.87 -7.47
C ALA A 12 14.40 6.39 -8.41
N HIS A 13 14.39 7.69 -8.70
CA HIS A 13 13.38 8.32 -9.57
C HIS A 13 11.95 8.04 -9.09
N LEU A 14 11.73 8.04 -7.78
CA LEU A 14 10.38 7.92 -7.21
C LEU A 14 9.61 9.23 -7.41
N ASP A 15 8.32 9.14 -7.70
CA ASP A 15 7.42 10.30 -7.72
C ASP A 15 7.10 10.82 -6.32
N PHE A 16 7.06 9.92 -5.33
CA PHE A 16 6.81 10.29 -3.94
C PHE A 16 7.54 9.38 -2.95
N CYS A 17 7.70 9.86 -1.71
CA CYS A 17 8.32 9.13 -0.61
C CYS A 17 7.66 9.49 0.72
N ALA A 18 7.55 8.52 1.63
CA ALA A 18 7.16 8.71 3.02
C ALA A 18 8.28 8.18 3.91
N ILE A 19 8.88 9.05 4.73
CA ILE A 19 9.84 8.64 5.75
C ILE A 19 9.05 8.51 7.04
N CYS A 20 8.88 7.28 7.52
CA CYS A 20 8.00 6.97 8.65
C CYS A 20 8.85 6.62 9.88
N ASP A 21 9.45 7.62 10.52
CA ASP A 21 10.18 7.38 11.78
C ASP A 21 9.21 6.79 12.82
N ASN A 22 9.69 5.81 13.61
CA ASN A 22 8.92 5.25 14.72
C ASN A 22 8.60 6.35 15.75
N ASP A 23 7.34 6.47 16.12
CA ASP A 23 6.89 7.36 17.20
C ASP A 23 7.53 7.01 18.55
N VAL A 24 7.80 5.71 18.76
CA VAL A 24 8.48 5.14 19.93
C VAL A 24 9.20 3.87 19.51
N TYR A 25 10.53 3.85 19.68
CA TYR A 25 11.31 2.61 19.58
C TYR A 25 12.22 2.43 20.79
N CYS A 26 13.38 3.08 20.81
CA CYS A 26 14.21 3.19 22.02
C CYS A 26 13.80 4.37 22.90
N LEU A 27 13.45 5.48 22.27
CA LEU A 27 12.95 6.70 22.89
C LEU A 27 11.75 7.20 22.08
N PRO A 28 10.83 7.97 22.69
CA PRO A 28 9.77 8.63 21.94
C PRO A 28 10.34 9.68 20.98
N LEU A 29 9.82 9.72 19.75
CA LEU A 29 10.10 10.75 18.75
C LEU A 29 9.63 12.09 19.29
N THR A 30 10.51 13.04 19.59
CA THR A 30 10.11 14.30 20.24
C THR A 30 9.31 15.23 19.32
N ASP A 31 8.56 16.19 19.90
CA ASP A 31 7.85 17.21 19.09
C ASP A 31 8.82 18.05 18.26
N HIS A 32 10.04 18.26 18.76
CA HIS A 32 11.10 18.94 18.02
C HIS A 32 11.57 18.12 16.81
N GLU A 33 11.72 16.80 16.96
CA GLU A 33 12.08 15.92 15.84
C GLU A 33 10.97 15.83 14.80
N TRP A 34 9.70 15.75 15.23
CA TRP A 34 8.53 15.84 14.35
C TRP A 34 8.55 17.18 13.58
N ALA A 35 8.65 18.31 14.27
CA ALA A 35 8.71 19.62 13.63
C ALA A 35 9.89 19.77 12.66
N ARG A 36 11.06 19.18 12.98
CA ARG A 36 12.21 19.14 12.08
C ARG A 36 11.92 18.30 10.83
N GLN A 37 11.28 17.15 10.98
CA GLN A 37 10.85 16.31 9.87
C GLN A 37 9.92 17.09 8.93
N GLN A 38 8.92 17.79 9.47
CA GLN A 38 8.00 18.64 8.69
C GLN A 38 8.74 19.69 7.85
N ARG A 39 9.79 20.32 8.38
CA ARG A 39 10.61 21.27 7.62
C ARG A 39 11.35 20.63 6.45
N PHE A 40 11.97 19.47 6.67
CA PHE A 40 12.60 18.73 5.55
C PHE A 40 11.58 18.37 4.48
N ILE A 41 10.36 18.02 4.86
CA ILE A 41 9.28 17.74 3.91
C ILE A 41 8.98 18.98 3.07
N GLU A 42 8.78 20.13 3.71
CA GLU A 42 8.51 21.40 3.02
C GLU A 42 9.68 21.83 2.11
N GLU A 43 10.92 21.58 2.51
CA GLU A 43 12.12 21.95 1.75
C GLU A 43 12.37 21.06 0.53
N HIS A 44 12.00 19.77 0.59
CA HIS A 44 12.31 18.80 -0.47
C HIS A 44 11.12 18.42 -1.35
N SER A 45 9.88 18.66 -0.89
CA SER A 45 8.67 18.34 -1.62
C SER A 45 8.38 19.42 -2.68
N GLU A 46 8.22 19.00 -3.92
CA GLU A 46 7.97 19.83 -5.08
C GLU A 46 6.77 19.23 -5.85
N PRO A 47 5.55 19.78 -5.66
CA PRO A 47 4.35 19.36 -6.38
C PRO A 47 4.57 19.27 -7.89
N GLY A 48 4.13 18.16 -8.49
CA GLY A 48 4.32 17.90 -9.92
C GLY A 48 5.66 17.24 -10.28
N GLU A 49 6.64 17.17 -9.37
CA GLU A 49 7.94 16.54 -9.62
C GLU A 49 8.33 15.45 -8.61
N PHE A 50 8.30 15.76 -7.31
CA PHE A 50 8.65 14.83 -6.24
C PHE A 50 7.97 15.22 -4.94
N VAL A 51 7.09 14.37 -4.42
CA VAL A 51 6.34 14.69 -3.20
C VAL A 51 6.83 13.90 -2.00
N VAL A 52 7.11 14.59 -0.91
CA VAL A 52 7.37 13.94 0.38
C VAL A 52 6.09 14.00 1.22
N ILE A 53 5.55 12.83 1.58
CA ILE A 53 4.34 12.73 2.38
C ILE A 53 4.70 12.85 3.87
N PRO A 54 4.09 13.77 4.64
CA PRO A 54 4.22 13.81 6.09
C PRO A 54 3.70 12.55 6.75
N SER A 55 4.59 11.87 7.47
CA SER A 55 4.28 10.55 8.00
C SER A 55 5.14 10.15 9.19
N TYR A 56 4.60 9.26 10.01
CA TYR A 56 5.32 8.56 11.06
C TYR A 56 4.73 7.15 11.24
N GLU A 57 5.48 6.28 11.90
CA GLU A 57 5.02 4.95 12.25
C GLU A 57 4.61 4.92 13.72
N TRP A 58 3.33 4.75 14.00
CA TRP A 58 2.87 4.38 15.34
C TRP A 58 3.26 2.93 15.62
N SER A 59 4.17 2.78 16.57
CA SER A 59 5.02 1.60 16.71
C SER A 59 4.64 0.85 17.97
N TRP A 60 4.30 -0.43 17.79
CA TRP A 60 3.86 -1.23 18.91
C TRP A 60 5.06 -1.80 19.68
N ALA A 61 5.38 -1.19 20.83
CA ALA A 61 6.63 -1.46 21.56
C ALA A 61 6.73 -2.81 22.34
N ASN A 62 5.79 -3.76 22.24
CA ASN A 62 5.87 -5.03 23.00
C ASN A 62 5.23 -6.23 22.27
N PRO A 63 5.98 -7.29 21.92
CA PRO A 63 5.48 -8.41 21.11
C PRO A 63 4.63 -9.47 21.84
N GLU A 64 4.45 -9.44 23.16
CA GLU A 64 4.02 -10.66 23.88
C GLU A 64 2.52 -11.05 23.88
N THR A 65 1.56 -10.33 23.26
CA THR A 65 0.12 -10.75 23.29
C THR A 65 -0.81 -9.98 22.35
N GLY A 66 -1.46 -10.60 21.34
CA GLY A 66 -2.65 -10.08 20.62
C GLY A 66 -2.94 -8.56 20.63
N LYS A 67 -2.23 -7.80 19.78
CA LYS A 67 -2.18 -6.33 19.81
C LYS A 67 -2.62 -5.68 18.49
N PRO A 68 -2.99 -4.38 18.49
CA PRO A 68 -3.33 -3.63 17.28
C PRO A 68 -2.30 -3.72 16.17
N ASN A 69 -1.03 -3.89 16.54
CA ASN A 69 0.13 -3.89 15.67
C ASN A 69 0.42 -2.50 15.08
N HIS A 70 1.50 -2.34 14.31
CA HIS A 70 2.01 -1.02 13.91
C HIS A 70 1.09 -0.34 12.90
N ARG A 71 1.12 0.99 12.83
CA ARG A 71 0.40 1.78 11.83
C ARG A 71 1.31 2.81 11.19
N LEU A 72 1.27 2.92 9.87
CA LEU A 72 1.76 4.12 9.21
C LEU A 72 0.64 5.16 9.25
N ILE A 73 0.99 6.38 9.65
CA ILE A 73 0.11 7.53 9.62
C ILE A 73 0.65 8.46 8.56
N LEU A 74 -0.18 8.75 7.56
CA LEU A 74 0.16 9.64 6.45
C LEU A 74 -0.80 10.81 6.48
N TYR A 75 -0.26 12.02 6.37
CA TYR A 75 -1.02 13.27 6.33
C TYR A 75 -0.98 13.90 4.95
N ALA A 76 -2.06 14.60 4.59
CA ALA A 76 -2.15 15.29 3.30
C ALA A 76 -1.32 16.58 3.27
N LYS A 77 -0.93 17.10 4.43
CA LYS A 77 -0.21 18.37 4.60
C LYS A 77 0.65 18.35 5.86
N THR A 78 1.63 19.25 5.92
CA THR A 78 2.44 19.44 7.12
C THR A 78 1.68 20.19 8.23
N GLY A 79 2.25 20.18 9.44
CA GLY A 79 1.68 20.87 10.60
C GLY A 79 0.58 20.12 11.34
N GLU A 80 0.28 18.88 10.92
CA GLU A 80 -0.61 17.97 11.64
C GLU A 80 0.06 17.46 12.93
N PRO A 81 -0.75 17.09 13.96
CA PRO A 81 -0.22 16.60 15.23
C PRO A 81 0.44 15.22 15.08
N ILE A 82 1.31 14.89 16.03
CA ILE A 82 1.82 13.53 16.23
C ILE A 82 1.16 12.93 17.48
N TRP A 83 0.70 11.69 17.36
CA TRP A 83 0.10 10.91 18.43
C TRP A 83 0.96 9.68 18.69
N ARG A 84 1.54 9.57 19.87
CA ARG A 84 2.48 8.51 20.20
C ARG A 84 1.86 7.43 21.03
N GLN A 85 2.41 6.23 20.93
CA GLN A 85 2.02 5.09 21.74
C GLN A 85 2.22 5.31 23.24
N VAL A 86 3.14 6.19 23.63
CA VAL A 86 3.43 6.54 25.03
C VAL A 86 2.60 7.70 25.56
N ASP A 87 1.86 8.40 24.71
CA ASP A 87 0.97 9.47 25.15
C ASP A 87 -0.24 8.87 25.90
N GLU A 88 -0.94 9.70 26.67
CA GLU A 88 -2.11 9.27 27.43
C GLU A 88 -3.20 8.73 26.48
N GLY A 89 -3.62 7.48 26.67
CA GLY A 89 -4.56 6.79 25.78
C GLY A 89 -3.96 6.33 24.44
N GLY A 90 -2.71 6.67 24.16
CA GLY A 90 -2.04 6.43 22.87
C GLY A 90 -1.82 4.97 22.50
N ARG A 91 -2.06 4.01 23.41
CA ARG A 91 -2.02 2.56 23.15
C ARG A 91 -3.32 1.99 22.59
N ASP A 92 -4.40 2.76 22.60
CA ASP A 92 -5.70 2.32 22.09
C ASP A 92 -5.82 2.72 20.61
N ILE A 93 -6.01 1.73 19.74
CA ILE A 93 -6.11 1.92 18.29
C ILE A 93 -7.37 2.71 17.89
N ASP A 94 -8.46 2.57 18.66
CA ASP A 94 -9.69 3.33 18.41
C ASP A 94 -9.50 4.80 18.84
N VAL A 95 -8.70 5.06 19.89
CA VAL A 95 -8.31 6.43 20.29
C VAL A 95 -7.40 7.06 19.23
N LEU A 96 -6.38 6.33 18.76
CA LEU A 96 -5.51 6.81 17.68
C LEU A 96 -6.32 7.15 16.42
N ALA A 97 -7.19 6.24 15.99
CA ALA A 97 -8.03 6.45 14.81
C ALA A 97 -8.90 7.70 14.94
N LYS A 98 -9.59 7.86 16.08
CA LYS A 98 -10.41 9.05 16.34
C LYS A 98 -9.60 10.35 16.33
N SER A 99 -8.36 10.31 16.84
CA SER A 99 -7.46 11.46 16.79
C SER A 99 -7.07 11.83 15.36
N VAL A 100 -6.84 10.84 14.50
CA VAL A 100 -6.48 11.06 13.08
C VAL A 100 -7.70 11.45 12.23
N GLU A 101 -8.92 10.99 12.55
CA GLU A 101 -10.16 11.43 11.87
C GLU A 101 -10.36 12.95 11.88
N GLY A 102 -9.87 13.64 12.91
CA GLY A 102 -9.93 15.10 13.03
C GLY A 102 -8.89 15.85 12.19
N THR A 103 -8.07 15.14 11.41
CA THR A 103 -6.93 15.66 10.65
C THR A 103 -7.09 15.36 9.16
N SER A 104 -6.09 15.72 8.35
CA SER A 104 -6.02 15.28 6.95
C SER A 104 -5.52 13.84 6.75
N GLY A 105 -5.27 13.11 7.84
CA GLY A 105 -4.55 11.85 7.81
C GLY A 105 -5.36 10.60 7.51
N LEU A 106 -4.63 9.50 7.31
CA LEU A 106 -5.14 8.14 7.25
C LEU A 106 -4.19 7.18 7.96
N LEU A 107 -4.68 5.99 8.29
CA LEU A 107 -3.90 4.89 8.83
C LEU A 107 -3.71 3.80 7.76
N ILE A 108 -2.54 3.19 7.76
CA ILE A 108 -2.24 1.96 7.01
C ILE A 108 -1.79 0.90 8.01
N GLY A 109 -2.45 -0.27 7.99
CA GLY A 109 -2.00 -1.45 8.74
C GLY A 109 -0.61 -1.86 8.28
N HIS A 110 0.39 -1.75 9.13
CA HIS A 110 1.78 -2.05 8.81
C HIS A 110 2.13 -3.46 9.30
N HIS A 111 2.75 -4.29 8.45
CA HIS A 111 3.06 -5.75 8.60
C HIS A 111 1.94 -6.65 9.16
N LEU A 112 2.01 -7.98 8.94
CA LEU A 112 0.90 -8.88 9.30
C LEU A 112 0.54 -8.90 10.81
N GLY A 113 -0.76 -9.05 11.10
CA GLY A 113 -1.28 -9.39 12.43
C GLY A 113 -2.00 -8.25 13.14
N TRP A 114 -3.02 -7.67 12.48
CA TRP A 114 -3.69 -6.45 12.94
C TRP A 114 -4.90 -6.71 13.86
N ILE A 115 -5.07 -5.85 14.86
CA ILE A 115 -6.40 -5.51 15.38
C ILE A 115 -6.75 -4.15 14.82
N PHE A 116 -7.80 -4.11 14.00
CA PHE A 116 -8.22 -2.93 13.27
C PHE A 116 -8.96 -1.92 14.15
N ALA A 117 -8.74 -0.63 13.89
CA ALA A 117 -9.57 0.44 14.43
C ALA A 117 -11.00 0.31 13.89
N LYS A 118 -12.00 0.68 14.67
CA LYS A 118 -13.41 0.76 14.23
C LYS A 118 -13.71 2.06 13.48
N SER A 119 -12.87 2.37 12.50
CA SER A 119 -12.93 3.57 11.69
C SER A 119 -12.44 3.31 10.27
N ASP A 120 -13.02 4.02 9.31
CA ASP A 120 -12.61 4.02 7.91
C ASP A 120 -11.37 4.87 7.65
N VAL A 121 -10.85 5.57 8.67
CA VAL A 121 -9.55 6.26 8.60
C VAL A 121 -8.42 5.28 8.33
N GLU A 122 -8.60 4.01 8.73
CA GLU A 122 -7.71 2.90 8.39
C GLU A 122 -8.07 2.35 7.00
N ALA A 123 -7.47 2.97 5.98
CA ALA A 123 -7.89 2.82 4.59
C ALA A 123 -7.18 1.70 3.84
N ALA A 124 -6.01 1.25 4.31
CA ALA A 124 -5.19 0.28 3.59
C ALA A 124 -4.37 -0.62 4.54
N ILE A 125 -3.81 -1.68 3.97
CA ILE A 125 -2.87 -2.58 4.62
C ILE A 125 -1.65 -2.82 3.75
N GLU A 126 -0.52 -2.98 4.41
CA GLU A 126 0.71 -3.41 3.78
C GLU A 126 0.66 -4.92 3.51
N ILE A 127 0.65 -5.29 2.23
CA ILE A 127 0.62 -6.69 1.80
C ILE A 127 2.01 -7.20 1.38
N VAL A 128 3.01 -6.31 1.33
CA VAL A 128 4.41 -6.64 1.09
C VAL A 128 5.30 -5.63 1.81
N SER A 129 6.27 -6.14 2.54
CA SER A 129 7.36 -5.38 3.15
C SER A 129 8.71 -5.99 2.74
N ALA A 130 9.82 -5.26 2.90
CA ALA A 130 11.16 -5.83 2.70
C ALA A 130 11.47 -7.02 3.62
N TRP A 131 10.80 -7.10 4.78
CA TRP A 131 11.00 -8.21 5.70
C TRP A 131 10.24 -9.46 5.28
N SER A 132 9.13 -9.30 4.57
CA SER A 132 8.28 -10.41 4.13
C SER A 132 7.27 -9.98 3.06
N PRO A 133 7.21 -10.68 1.91
CA PRO A 133 6.13 -10.52 0.94
C PRO A 133 4.86 -11.25 1.42
N HIS A 134 4.13 -10.63 2.36
CA HIS A 134 3.01 -11.24 3.06
C HIS A 134 1.95 -11.87 2.14
N MET A 135 1.61 -11.22 1.03
CA MET A 135 0.68 -11.76 0.05
C MET A 135 1.18 -13.04 -0.64
N VAL A 136 2.50 -13.21 -0.77
CA VAL A 136 3.12 -14.41 -1.34
C VAL A 136 3.16 -15.54 -0.30
N VAL A 137 3.65 -15.25 0.90
CA VAL A 137 3.92 -16.29 1.91
C VAL A 137 2.71 -16.61 2.81
N ASN A 138 1.73 -15.70 2.89
CA ASN A 138 0.58 -15.81 3.78
C ASN A 138 -0.66 -15.04 3.24
N SER A 139 -1.02 -15.28 1.97
CA SER A 139 -2.29 -14.78 1.42
C SER A 139 -3.54 -15.17 2.22
N PRO A 140 -3.64 -16.35 2.91
CA PRO A 140 -4.81 -16.67 3.71
C PRO A 140 -5.15 -15.62 4.77
N ALA A 141 -4.15 -15.06 5.47
CA ALA A 141 -4.39 -14.02 6.48
C ALA A 141 -4.98 -12.73 5.86
N ILE A 142 -4.55 -12.37 4.65
CA ILE A 142 -5.13 -11.22 3.91
C ILE A 142 -6.56 -11.53 3.48
N TYR A 143 -6.80 -12.74 2.98
CA TYR A 143 -8.12 -13.17 2.52
C TYR A 143 -9.14 -13.26 3.65
N GLU A 144 -8.73 -13.72 4.83
CA GLU A 144 -9.59 -13.72 6.02
C GLU A 144 -10.11 -12.31 6.33
N ILE A 145 -9.27 -11.28 6.17
CA ILE A 145 -9.66 -9.88 6.37
C ILE A 145 -10.63 -9.42 5.29
N LEU A 146 -10.35 -9.70 4.01
CA LEU A 146 -11.28 -9.35 2.92
C LEU A 146 -12.63 -10.06 3.08
N ASN A 147 -12.64 -11.31 3.55
CA ASN A 147 -13.87 -12.07 3.79
C ASN A 147 -14.73 -11.49 4.91
N THR A 148 -14.20 -10.61 5.77
CA THR A 148 -15.02 -9.85 6.74
C THR A 148 -15.81 -8.70 6.09
N GLY A 149 -15.56 -8.40 4.81
CA GLY A 149 -16.12 -7.25 4.12
C GLY A 149 -15.37 -5.94 4.37
N ARG A 150 -14.18 -5.97 4.99
CA ARG A 150 -13.42 -4.75 5.27
C ARG A 150 -12.81 -4.18 3.99
N ARG A 151 -13.16 -2.92 3.68
CA ARG A 151 -12.72 -2.23 2.46
C ARG A 151 -11.33 -1.64 2.63
N LEU A 152 -10.29 -2.42 2.33
CA LEU A 152 -8.89 -2.00 2.48
C LEU A 152 -8.18 -1.97 1.12
N GLY A 153 -7.36 -0.94 0.92
CA GLY A 153 -6.39 -0.87 -0.17
C GLY A 153 -5.15 -1.70 0.13
N PHE A 154 -4.40 -2.03 -0.92
CA PHE A 154 -3.14 -2.74 -0.83
C PHE A 154 -1.97 -1.78 -1.03
N THR A 155 -1.04 -1.79 -0.10
CA THR A 155 0.21 -1.05 -0.20
C THR A 155 1.41 -1.97 -0.05
N GLY A 156 2.54 -1.53 -0.58
CA GLY A 156 3.85 -2.13 -0.40
C GLY A 156 4.83 -1.09 0.13
N GLY A 157 5.55 -1.43 1.20
CA GLY A 157 6.52 -0.55 1.85
C GLY A 157 7.93 -1.14 1.88
N SER A 158 8.92 -0.26 1.97
CA SER A 158 10.29 -0.73 2.12
C SER A 158 10.60 -1.21 3.54
N ASP A 159 9.94 -0.68 4.56
CA ASP A 159 10.26 -0.90 5.99
C ASP A 159 11.77 -0.90 6.27
N SER A 160 12.46 0.01 5.57
CA SER A 160 13.89 -0.05 5.42
C SER A 160 14.58 0.79 6.48
N HIS A 161 15.52 0.16 7.16
CA HIS A 161 16.48 0.84 8.03
C HIS A 161 17.81 1.10 7.31
N ARG A 162 17.79 1.18 5.97
CA ARG A 162 18.96 1.36 5.10
C ARG A 162 18.84 2.64 4.27
N ARG A 163 19.95 3.04 3.64
CA ARG A 163 20.07 4.32 2.90
C ARG A 163 19.86 4.17 1.40
N ASN A 164 18.81 3.45 1.00
CA ASN A 164 18.52 3.16 -0.41
C ASN A 164 17.00 3.08 -0.71
N PRO A 165 16.20 4.10 -0.34
CA PRO A 165 14.77 4.12 -0.65
C PRO A 165 14.54 3.97 -2.16
N GLY A 166 13.51 3.19 -2.54
CA GLY A 166 13.20 2.89 -3.94
C GLY A 166 13.92 1.68 -4.52
N PHE A 167 15.04 1.24 -3.93
CA PHE A 167 15.77 0.02 -4.34
C PHE A 167 15.76 -1.08 -3.26
N CYS A 168 14.99 -0.90 -2.19
CA CYS A 168 14.79 -1.91 -1.15
C CYS A 168 13.31 -2.14 -0.87
N GLY A 169 12.98 -3.40 -0.60
CA GLY A 169 11.63 -3.83 -0.24
C GLY A 169 10.60 -3.67 -1.33
N ALA A 170 9.42 -3.20 -0.93
CA ALA A 170 8.26 -3.05 -1.77
C ALA A 170 8.00 -1.58 -2.15
N LEU A 171 7.20 -1.40 -3.19
CA LEU A 171 6.73 -0.09 -3.62
C LEU A 171 5.20 -0.06 -3.68
N THR A 172 4.65 1.13 -3.48
CA THR A 172 3.24 1.44 -3.71
C THR A 172 3.14 2.36 -4.91
N GLY A 173 2.30 2.00 -5.88
CA GLY A 173 1.81 2.94 -6.88
C GLY A 173 0.46 3.50 -6.46
N VAL A 174 0.20 4.78 -6.74
CA VAL A 174 -1.04 5.47 -6.38
C VAL A 174 -1.61 6.17 -7.61
N TYR A 175 -2.88 5.92 -7.93
CA TYR A 175 -3.61 6.71 -8.91
C TYR A 175 -4.15 7.97 -8.23
N ALA A 176 -3.48 9.09 -8.49
CA ALA A 176 -3.83 10.41 -8.00
C ALA A 176 -4.16 11.35 -9.17
N THR A 177 -5.00 12.36 -8.93
CA THR A 177 -5.39 13.34 -9.96
C THR A 177 -4.25 14.30 -10.31
N GLU A 178 -3.28 14.44 -9.42
CA GLU A 178 -2.10 15.27 -9.55
C GLU A 178 -1.01 14.73 -8.59
N LEU A 179 0.25 15.10 -8.81
CA LEU A 179 1.34 14.75 -7.92
C LEU A 179 1.46 15.77 -6.78
N THR A 180 0.54 15.68 -5.82
CA THR A 180 0.49 16.46 -4.57
C THR A 180 0.28 15.53 -3.38
N ALA A 181 0.69 15.95 -2.16
CA ALA A 181 0.49 15.14 -0.96
C ALA A 181 -1.01 14.90 -0.71
N GLU A 182 -1.83 15.92 -0.95
CA GLU A 182 -3.27 15.85 -0.85
C GLU A 182 -3.89 14.83 -1.80
N ALA A 183 -3.54 14.87 -3.08
CA ALA A 183 -4.08 13.95 -4.08
C ALA A 183 -3.58 12.51 -3.87
N LEU A 184 -2.32 12.32 -3.47
CA LEU A 184 -1.76 11.01 -3.14
C LEU A 184 -2.47 10.39 -1.93
N VAL A 185 -2.62 11.14 -0.83
CA VAL A 185 -3.33 10.66 0.37
C VAL A 185 -4.80 10.40 0.06
N GLN A 186 -5.45 11.19 -0.80
CA GLN A 186 -6.80 10.89 -1.26
C GLN A 186 -6.88 9.63 -2.13
N GLY A 187 -5.90 9.40 -3.01
CA GLY A 187 -5.79 8.17 -3.79
C GLY A 187 -5.70 6.93 -2.89
N ILE A 188 -4.83 6.98 -1.87
CA ILE A 188 -4.69 5.91 -0.87
C ILE A 188 -5.99 5.73 -0.08
N ARG A 189 -6.62 6.82 0.39
CA ARG A 189 -7.91 6.79 1.10
C ARG A 189 -9.02 6.11 0.27
N ARG A 190 -9.02 6.34 -1.04
CA ARG A 190 -9.94 5.72 -2.01
C ARG A 190 -9.46 4.34 -2.50
N ARG A 191 -8.39 3.79 -1.91
CA ARG A 191 -7.81 2.49 -2.25
C ARG A 191 -7.38 2.39 -3.72
N ARG A 192 -7.03 3.52 -4.34
CA ARG A 192 -6.56 3.60 -5.72
C ARG A 192 -5.06 3.27 -5.79
N THR A 193 -4.69 2.13 -5.23
CA THR A 193 -3.28 1.75 -5.05
C THR A 193 -2.98 0.39 -5.65
N ILE A 194 -1.71 0.23 -6.02
CA ILE A 194 -1.10 -1.04 -6.37
C ILE A 194 0.08 -1.28 -5.43
N ALA A 195 0.32 -2.52 -5.07
CA ALA A 195 1.47 -2.93 -4.27
C ALA A 195 2.39 -3.82 -5.12
N THR A 196 3.69 -3.67 -4.96
CA THR A 196 4.67 -4.44 -5.74
C THR A 196 5.77 -4.97 -4.83
N THR A 197 6.46 -6.04 -5.21
CA THR A 197 7.67 -6.48 -4.52
C THR A 197 8.90 -5.60 -4.81
N GLY A 198 8.70 -4.33 -5.20
CA GLY A 198 9.77 -3.39 -5.54
C GLY A 198 9.96 -3.20 -7.04
N ASN A 199 9.11 -3.81 -7.86
CA ASN A 199 9.13 -3.64 -9.31
C ASN A 199 8.44 -2.33 -9.71
N MET A 200 9.04 -1.59 -10.64
CA MET A 200 8.39 -0.47 -11.31
C MET A 200 7.47 -1.03 -12.40
N ILE A 201 6.16 -0.94 -12.16
CA ILE A 201 5.11 -1.51 -13.01
C ILE A 201 3.84 -0.67 -12.85
N ALA A 202 3.13 -0.45 -13.95
CA ALA A 202 1.79 0.12 -13.95
C ALA A 202 0.75 -0.98 -14.20
N LEU A 203 -0.37 -0.94 -13.47
CA LEU A 203 -1.43 -1.96 -13.53
C LEU A 203 -2.82 -1.32 -13.60
N GLU A 204 -3.53 -1.49 -14.71
CA GLU A 204 -4.91 -1.02 -14.86
C GLU A 204 -5.87 -2.21 -14.75
N PHE A 205 -6.89 -2.13 -13.90
CA PHE A 205 -7.85 -3.21 -13.68
C PHE A 205 -9.27 -2.66 -13.57
N HIS A 206 -10.16 -3.22 -14.39
CA HIS A 206 -11.55 -2.83 -14.50
C HIS A 206 -12.50 -4.03 -14.49
N ILE A 207 -13.70 -3.82 -13.92
CA ILE A 207 -14.87 -4.70 -14.05
C ILE A 207 -16.06 -3.82 -14.45
N GLY A 208 -16.52 -3.93 -15.69
CA GLY A 208 -17.38 -2.90 -16.28
C GLY A 208 -16.68 -1.53 -16.22
N ASP A 209 -17.39 -0.52 -15.72
CA ASP A 209 -16.84 0.82 -15.51
C ASP A 209 -16.09 0.97 -14.16
N ALA A 210 -16.13 -0.04 -13.28
CA ALA A 210 -15.48 -0.01 -11.98
C ALA A 210 -13.96 -0.03 -12.15
N PHE A 211 -13.24 0.74 -11.33
CA PHE A 211 -11.78 0.79 -11.31
C PHE A 211 -11.22 0.33 -9.95
N ILE A 212 -9.93 0.03 -9.89
CA ILE A 212 -9.16 -0.41 -8.70
C ILE A 212 -9.58 0.34 -7.43
N GLY A 213 -10.13 -0.33 -6.43
CA GLY A 213 -10.55 0.29 -5.16
C GLY A 213 -12.04 0.64 -5.07
N ASP A 214 -12.81 0.54 -6.16
CA ASP A 214 -14.23 0.86 -6.17
C ASP A 214 -15.11 -0.14 -5.40
N ASP A 215 -16.25 0.38 -4.95
CA ASP A 215 -17.41 -0.36 -4.48
C ASP A 215 -18.53 -0.18 -5.52
N VAL A 216 -18.94 -1.27 -6.18
CA VAL A 216 -19.95 -1.22 -7.25
C VAL A 216 -21.05 -2.26 -7.08
N SER A 217 -22.21 -1.97 -7.67
CA SER A 217 -23.28 -2.94 -7.83
C SER A 217 -23.39 -3.34 -9.30
N LEU A 218 -23.12 -4.60 -9.61
CA LEU A 218 -23.13 -5.17 -10.96
C LEU A 218 -23.87 -6.51 -10.94
N SER A 219 -24.58 -6.82 -12.02
CA SER A 219 -25.26 -8.11 -12.20
C SER A 219 -25.21 -8.55 -13.65
N GLY A 220 -25.31 -9.86 -13.88
CA GLY A 220 -25.17 -10.47 -15.20
C GLY A 220 -23.72 -10.44 -15.69
N ILE A 221 -23.54 -10.36 -17.01
CA ILE A 221 -22.22 -10.39 -17.64
C ILE A 221 -21.58 -9.01 -17.61
N ALA A 222 -20.36 -8.91 -17.08
CA ALA A 222 -19.55 -7.69 -17.09
C ALA A 222 -18.18 -7.94 -17.75
N PRO A 223 -17.68 -7.03 -18.59
CA PRO A 223 -16.34 -7.14 -19.15
C PRO A 223 -15.29 -6.89 -18.06
N VAL A 224 -14.26 -7.73 -18.03
CA VAL A 224 -13.11 -7.60 -17.14
C VAL A 224 -11.87 -7.31 -17.99
N THR A 225 -11.14 -6.25 -17.64
CA THR A 225 -9.90 -5.87 -18.32
C THR A 225 -8.79 -5.71 -17.29
N PHE A 226 -7.67 -6.40 -17.50
CA PHE A 226 -6.45 -6.23 -16.71
C PHE A 226 -5.26 -5.98 -17.63
N ARG A 227 -4.65 -4.80 -17.53
CA ARG A 227 -3.47 -4.39 -18.30
C ARG A 227 -2.28 -4.17 -17.39
N ALA A 228 -1.10 -4.54 -17.88
CA ALA A 228 0.15 -4.33 -17.18
C ALA A 228 1.22 -3.79 -18.13
N TRP A 229 1.99 -2.82 -17.64
CA TRP A 229 3.19 -2.27 -18.28
C TRP A 229 4.36 -2.38 -17.31
N ALA A 230 5.35 -3.20 -17.64
CA ALA A 230 6.46 -3.54 -16.76
C ALA A 230 7.81 -3.19 -17.38
N THR A 231 8.85 -3.10 -16.55
CA THR A 231 10.23 -2.89 -17.03
C THR A 231 10.96 -4.19 -17.39
N ARG A 232 10.26 -5.32 -17.36
CA ARG A 232 10.78 -6.66 -17.71
C ARG A 232 9.64 -7.56 -18.17
N PRO A 233 9.93 -8.68 -18.86
CA PRO A 233 8.88 -9.54 -19.40
C PRO A 233 7.91 -10.02 -18.31
N ILE A 234 6.63 -10.00 -18.64
CA ILE A 234 5.53 -10.48 -17.81
C ILE A 234 5.45 -12.00 -17.98
N GLN A 235 5.43 -12.72 -16.85
CA GLN A 235 5.24 -14.16 -16.83
C GLN A 235 3.76 -14.52 -16.89
N SER A 236 2.95 -13.89 -16.05
CA SER A 236 1.50 -14.12 -16.02
C SER A 236 0.70 -12.93 -15.48
N LEU A 237 -0.56 -12.86 -15.92
CA LEU A 237 -1.60 -11.98 -15.40
C LEU A 237 -2.76 -12.82 -14.90
N ALA A 238 -3.26 -12.56 -13.69
CA ALA A 238 -4.38 -13.28 -13.11
C ALA A 238 -5.42 -12.33 -12.51
N THR A 239 -6.70 -12.66 -12.68
CA THR A 239 -7.82 -12.06 -11.93
C THR A 239 -8.25 -13.04 -10.85
N ILE A 240 -8.29 -12.57 -9.60
CA ILE A 240 -8.63 -13.34 -8.42
C ILE A 240 -9.97 -12.84 -7.87
N ARG A 241 -10.89 -13.74 -7.56
CA ARG A 241 -12.15 -13.49 -6.85
C ARG A 241 -12.27 -14.45 -5.67
N ASP A 242 -12.58 -13.94 -4.48
CA ASP A 242 -12.85 -14.75 -3.28
C ASP A 242 -11.86 -15.91 -3.09
N CYS A 243 -10.57 -15.57 -3.09
CA CYS A 243 -9.44 -16.47 -2.95
C CYS A 243 -9.16 -17.39 -4.15
N GLN A 244 -9.94 -17.33 -5.22
CA GLN A 244 -9.82 -18.20 -6.39
C GLN A 244 -9.39 -17.44 -7.64
N VAL A 245 -8.51 -18.05 -8.43
CA VAL A 245 -8.16 -17.52 -9.76
C VAL A 245 -9.33 -17.79 -10.70
N VAL A 246 -9.96 -16.72 -11.18
CA VAL A 246 -11.08 -16.78 -12.13
C VAL A 246 -10.57 -16.90 -13.56
N LYS A 247 -9.53 -16.13 -13.88
CA LYS A 247 -8.91 -16.12 -15.19
C LYS A 247 -7.42 -15.85 -15.06
N GLU A 248 -6.62 -16.51 -15.90
CA GLU A 248 -5.18 -16.30 -15.98
C GLU A 248 -4.70 -16.36 -17.43
N LEU A 249 -3.76 -15.47 -17.75
CA LEU A 249 -2.95 -15.48 -18.96
C LEU A 249 -1.52 -15.82 -18.56
N ASN A 250 -0.98 -16.91 -19.12
CA ASN A 250 0.37 -17.42 -18.83
C ASN A 250 1.29 -17.26 -20.04
N CYS A 251 2.61 -17.26 -19.79
CA CYS A 251 3.65 -17.26 -20.82
C CYS A 251 3.58 -16.05 -21.76
N VAL A 252 3.27 -14.85 -21.23
CA VAL A 252 3.20 -13.63 -22.05
C VAL A 252 4.57 -13.33 -22.67
N ASN A 253 5.63 -13.30 -21.85
CA ASN A 253 7.01 -13.01 -22.24
C ASN A 253 7.18 -11.69 -23.02
N ASP A 254 6.36 -10.70 -22.67
CA ASP A 254 6.39 -9.34 -23.20
C ASP A 254 6.32 -8.33 -22.04
N VAL A 255 6.77 -7.09 -22.25
CA VAL A 255 6.78 -6.03 -21.24
C VAL A 255 5.42 -5.34 -21.09
N GLU A 256 4.52 -5.57 -22.05
CA GLU A 256 3.12 -5.15 -22.01
C GLU A 256 2.20 -6.35 -22.20
N ALA A 257 1.12 -6.41 -21.43
CA ALA A 257 0.17 -7.51 -21.53
C ALA A 257 -1.24 -7.05 -21.17
N ILE A 258 -2.23 -7.70 -21.79
CA ILE A 258 -3.64 -7.49 -21.51
C ILE A 258 -4.35 -8.83 -21.34
N LEU A 259 -5.15 -8.94 -20.27
CA LEU A 259 -6.08 -10.02 -20.03
C LEU A 259 -7.50 -9.45 -20.10
N GLU A 260 -8.26 -9.89 -21.09
CA GLU A 260 -9.67 -9.50 -21.32
C GLU A 260 -10.57 -10.74 -21.35
N PHE A 261 -11.70 -10.66 -20.67
CA PHE A 261 -12.74 -11.69 -20.68
C PHE A 261 -14.06 -11.12 -20.15
N ASP A 262 -15.16 -11.79 -20.46
CA ASP A 262 -16.47 -11.51 -19.87
C ASP A 262 -16.69 -12.42 -18.65
N GLU A 263 -17.08 -11.83 -17.53
CA GLU A 263 -17.39 -12.55 -16.28
C GLU A 263 -18.88 -12.50 -15.99
N GLU A 264 -19.48 -13.66 -15.75
CA GLU A 264 -20.83 -13.74 -15.16
C GLU A 264 -20.72 -13.42 -13.67
N ILE A 265 -21.19 -12.25 -13.25
CA ILE A 265 -21.09 -11.78 -11.87
C ILE A 265 -21.99 -12.63 -10.96
N PRO A 266 -21.44 -13.41 -10.02
CA PRO A 266 -22.24 -14.23 -9.12
C PRO A 266 -23.06 -13.36 -8.18
N ALA A 267 -24.21 -13.87 -7.73
CA ALA A 267 -25.04 -13.22 -6.73
C ALA A 267 -24.33 -13.19 -5.36
N GLY A 268 -24.44 -12.07 -4.65
CA GLY A 268 -23.81 -11.87 -3.35
C GLY A 268 -22.79 -10.75 -3.35
N ASN A 269 -21.91 -10.75 -2.33
CA ASN A 269 -20.83 -9.78 -2.19
C ASN A 269 -19.50 -10.48 -2.49
N HIS A 270 -18.77 -9.93 -3.44
CA HIS A 270 -17.52 -10.48 -3.93
C HIS A 270 -16.44 -9.40 -3.92
N TRP A 271 -15.19 -9.81 -3.75
CA TRP A 271 -14.05 -8.94 -4.00
C TRP A 271 -13.20 -9.51 -5.12
N TYR A 272 -12.65 -8.62 -5.95
CA TYR A 272 -11.78 -8.95 -7.05
C TYR A 272 -10.49 -8.17 -6.95
N TYR A 273 -9.34 -8.80 -7.16
CA TYR A 273 -8.09 -8.07 -7.42
C TYR A 273 -7.33 -8.73 -8.56
N ALA A 274 -6.41 -7.98 -9.17
CA ALA A 274 -5.56 -8.49 -10.23
C ALA A 274 -4.11 -8.64 -9.75
N ARG A 275 -3.42 -9.65 -10.28
CA ARG A 275 -2.02 -9.97 -9.96
C ARG A 275 -1.20 -10.12 -11.23
N ALA A 276 -0.05 -9.43 -11.29
CA ALA A 276 0.99 -9.67 -12.28
C ALA A 276 2.18 -10.40 -11.63
N ILE A 277 2.77 -11.34 -12.37
CA ILE A 277 4.05 -11.96 -12.07
C ILE A 277 4.99 -11.66 -13.22
N LEU A 278 6.20 -11.19 -12.93
CA LEU A 278 7.22 -10.89 -13.94
C LEU A 278 8.30 -11.96 -13.97
N CYS A 279 8.89 -12.15 -15.15
CA CYS A 279 10.00 -13.06 -15.38
C CYS A 279 11.29 -12.60 -14.66
N GLY A 280 12.18 -13.56 -14.45
CA GLY A 280 13.53 -13.34 -13.94
C GLY A 280 13.69 -13.68 -12.46
N ASP A 281 14.94 -13.87 -12.06
CA ASP A 281 15.28 -14.18 -10.68
C ASP A 281 15.36 -12.91 -9.84
N VAL A 282 15.00 -13.03 -8.57
CA VAL A 282 15.25 -11.97 -7.58
C VAL A 282 16.49 -12.35 -6.79
N PRO A 283 17.51 -11.47 -6.72
CA PRO A 283 18.68 -11.74 -5.92
C PRO A 283 18.30 -11.95 -4.43
N ASN A 284 18.72 -13.07 -3.85
CA ASN A 284 18.51 -13.36 -2.43
C ASN A 284 19.61 -12.67 -1.60
N PHE A 285 19.29 -11.49 -1.08
CA PHE A 285 20.14 -10.72 -0.16
C PHE A 285 19.45 -10.52 1.18
N PRO A 286 20.18 -10.12 2.24
CA PRO A 286 19.57 -9.75 3.52
C PRO A 286 18.45 -8.72 3.33
N ASN A 287 17.35 -8.92 4.06
CA ASN A 287 16.19 -8.02 4.09
C ASN A 287 16.63 -6.55 4.25
N ASN A 288 15.88 -5.63 3.62
CA ASN A 288 16.14 -4.18 3.54
C ASN A 288 17.28 -3.70 2.62
N VAL A 289 18.04 -4.58 1.98
CA VAL A 289 19.11 -4.15 1.06
C VAL A 289 18.68 -4.22 -0.41
N VAL A 290 17.75 -5.11 -0.72
CA VAL A 290 17.19 -5.29 -2.07
C VAL A 290 15.67 -5.31 -2.05
N VAL A 291 15.09 -5.31 -3.24
CA VAL A 291 13.65 -5.48 -3.47
C VAL A 291 13.10 -6.74 -2.77
N ALA A 292 11.84 -6.72 -2.37
CA ALA A 292 11.21 -7.84 -1.68
C ALA A 292 11.22 -9.11 -2.55
N GLU A 293 11.17 -10.28 -1.89
CA GLU A 293 11.28 -11.56 -2.59
C GLU A 293 10.15 -11.76 -3.62
N GLY A 294 10.54 -12.27 -4.79
CA GLY A 294 9.65 -12.51 -5.94
C GLY A 294 9.42 -11.28 -6.81
N ASN A 295 8.77 -11.47 -7.96
CA ASN A 295 8.52 -10.41 -8.94
C ASN A 295 7.02 -10.20 -9.14
N HIS A 296 6.36 -9.76 -8.07
CA HIS A 296 4.91 -9.71 -7.99
C HIS A 296 4.40 -8.28 -7.90
N ALA A 297 3.21 -8.07 -8.44
CA ALA A 297 2.43 -6.86 -8.23
C ALA A 297 0.95 -7.18 -8.14
N TRP A 298 0.22 -6.39 -7.34
CA TRP A 298 -1.19 -6.56 -7.07
C TRP A 298 -1.91 -5.23 -7.14
N THR A 299 -3.12 -5.23 -7.66
CA THR A 299 -4.04 -4.10 -7.52
C THR A 299 -4.76 -4.17 -6.17
N SER A 300 -5.21 -3.03 -5.66
CA SER A 300 -6.23 -3.04 -4.61
C SER A 300 -7.54 -3.69 -5.09
N PRO A 301 -8.36 -4.22 -4.19
CA PRO A 301 -9.60 -4.88 -4.58
C PRO A 301 -10.66 -3.93 -5.15
N ILE A 302 -11.42 -4.43 -6.12
CA ILE A 302 -12.74 -3.92 -6.51
C ILE A 302 -13.79 -4.77 -5.80
N TRP A 303 -14.76 -4.13 -5.15
CA TRP A 303 -15.84 -4.79 -4.44
C TRP A 303 -17.11 -4.76 -5.28
N VAL A 304 -17.71 -5.93 -5.49
CA VAL A 304 -18.88 -6.10 -6.35
C VAL A 304 -20.00 -6.71 -5.53
N ALA A 305 -21.13 -6.01 -5.45
CA ALA A 305 -22.39 -6.52 -4.93
C ALA A 305 -23.34 -6.84 -6.09
N SER A 306 -23.92 -8.04 -6.09
CA SER A 306 -24.90 -8.48 -7.09
C SER A 306 -26.15 -9.00 -6.39
N SER A 307 -27.31 -8.54 -6.86
CA SER A 307 -28.64 -8.93 -6.38
C SER A 307 -29.15 -10.20 -7.03
#